data_AF-A0A3M1Y3I0-F1
#
_entry.id   AF-A0A3M1Y3I0-F1
#
_cell.length_a   1.000
_cell.length_b   1.000
_cell.length_c   1.000
_cell.angle_alpha   90.00
_cell.angle_beta   90.00
_cell.angle_gamma   90.00
#
_symmetry.space_group_name_H-M   'P 1'
#
loop_
_entity.id
_entity.type
_entity.pdbx_description
1 polymer ?
#
loop_
_entity_poly.entity_id
_entity_poly.type
_entity_poly.pdbx_seq_one_letter_code
_entity_poly.pdbx_strand_id
1 'polypeptide(L)'
;MSDYTQLIEQIPHRRTDPAWLEENRQQAFDAAKTLLLDNQWEPAADILIYLLPVLVKHPTFKQWGRLTEAVFKITPFYASNGFDGETTEPYVGKFIFQKSEAPKQLPTKTVRRKRLLTHHTQVLEMYLMLLAAKYFKHPHDLDERLVQDILEFARAINAPQINAKLYQILAYIYAYAGEGHHAIRLGELAYHYYQAKKDDLEIAQSACAVSLGYTKLNQPQTAQSWAAVAAAAFKQTQYSNKNCT
;
A
#
# COMPACT_ATOMS: atom_id res chain seq x y z
N MET A 1 5.95 -6.59 -27.83
CA MET A 1 5.04 -5.51 -27.41
C MET A 1 3.89 -5.43 -28.40
N SER A 2 2.70 -5.98 -28.07
CA SER A 2 1.38 -5.76 -28.71
C SER A 2 0.49 -7.03 -28.69
N ASP A 3 0.12 -7.51 -27.51
CA ASP A 3 -1.06 -8.40 -27.44
C ASP A 3 -1.94 -8.07 -26.23
N TYR A 4 -1.33 -7.53 -25.17
CA TYR A 4 -2.05 -7.18 -23.94
C TYR A 4 -2.32 -5.68 -23.75
N THR A 5 -1.87 -4.80 -24.65
CA THR A 5 -2.00 -3.34 -24.47
C THR A 5 -3.47 -2.92 -24.34
N GLN A 6 -4.32 -3.35 -25.28
CA GLN A 6 -5.75 -3.05 -25.24
C GLN A 6 -6.43 -3.63 -24.00
N LEU A 7 -6.00 -4.82 -23.55
CA LEU A 7 -6.53 -5.44 -22.33
C LEU A 7 -6.18 -4.61 -21.09
N ILE A 8 -4.93 -4.20 -20.96
CA ILE A 8 -4.42 -3.42 -19.81
C ILE A 8 -5.13 -2.06 -19.72
N GLU A 9 -5.33 -1.38 -20.85
CA GLU A 9 -6.05 -0.11 -20.92
C GLU A 9 -7.54 -0.24 -20.52
N GLN A 10 -8.15 -1.40 -20.73
CA GLN A 10 -9.55 -1.64 -20.35
C GLN A 10 -9.73 -1.94 -18.85
N ILE A 11 -8.72 -2.51 -18.19
CA ILE A 11 -8.81 -2.96 -16.78
C ILE A 11 -9.35 -1.86 -15.86
N PRO A 12 -8.83 -0.61 -15.84
CA PRO A 12 -9.33 0.43 -14.95
C PRO A 12 -10.83 0.67 -15.11
N HIS A 13 -11.37 0.53 -16.31
CA HIS A 13 -12.77 0.85 -16.60
C HIS A 13 -13.71 -0.35 -16.51
N ARG A 14 -13.19 -1.58 -16.66
CA ARG A 14 -13.97 -2.82 -16.75
C ARG A 14 -13.81 -3.74 -15.54
N ARG A 15 -12.88 -3.47 -14.62
CA ARG A 15 -12.60 -4.31 -13.44
C ARG A 15 -13.81 -4.59 -12.54
N THR A 16 -14.88 -3.81 -12.60
CA THR A 16 -16.10 -4.03 -11.79
C THR A 16 -17.20 -4.78 -12.54
N ASP A 17 -17.02 -5.04 -13.84
CA ASP A 17 -17.94 -5.82 -14.67
C ASP A 17 -17.65 -7.32 -14.47
N PRO A 18 -18.55 -8.10 -13.82
CA PRO A 18 -18.30 -9.50 -13.53
C PRO A 18 -18.17 -10.37 -14.78
N ALA A 19 -18.90 -10.04 -15.85
CA ALA A 19 -18.84 -10.80 -17.10
C ALA A 19 -17.50 -10.57 -17.80
N TRP A 20 -17.09 -9.30 -17.89
CA TRP A 20 -15.77 -8.97 -18.44
C TRP A 20 -14.64 -9.58 -17.63
N LEU A 21 -14.70 -9.53 -16.29
CA LEU A 21 -13.72 -10.17 -15.42
C LEU A 21 -13.64 -11.68 -15.67
N GLU A 22 -14.79 -12.37 -15.76
CA GLU A 22 -14.81 -13.81 -16.00
C GLU A 22 -14.16 -14.16 -17.36
N GLU A 23 -14.44 -13.39 -18.40
CA GLU A 23 -13.86 -13.60 -19.73
C GLU A 23 -12.35 -13.27 -19.79
N ASN A 24 -11.90 -12.21 -19.10
CA ASN A 24 -10.59 -11.60 -19.36
C ASN A 24 -9.56 -11.79 -18.23
N ARG A 25 -9.96 -12.23 -17.03
CA ARG A 25 -9.03 -12.34 -15.87
C ARG A 25 -7.84 -13.25 -16.15
N GLN A 26 -8.02 -14.36 -16.86
CA GLN A 26 -6.93 -15.29 -17.13
C GLN A 26 -5.91 -14.65 -18.09
N GLN A 27 -6.39 -13.97 -19.14
CA GLN A 27 -5.55 -13.22 -20.06
C GLN A 27 -4.81 -12.09 -19.33
N ALA A 28 -5.45 -11.41 -18.38
CA ALA A 28 -4.81 -10.37 -17.57
C ALA A 28 -3.75 -10.95 -16.63
N PHE A 29 -3.99 -12.13 -16.06
CA PHE A 29 -2.99 -12.86 -15.26
C PHE A 29 -1.76 -13.21 -16.11
N ASP A 30 -1.98 -13.76 -17.30
CA ASP A 30 -0.90 -14.13 -18.21
C ASP A 30 -0.15 -12.90 -18.72
N ALA A 31 -0.83 -11.78 -18.98
CA ALA A 31 -0.22 -10.50 -19.30
C ALA A 31 0.74 -10.03 -18.18
N ALA A 32 0.27 -9.98 -16.94
CA ALA A 32 1.10 -9.58 -15.79
C ALA A 32 2.29 -10.52 -15.59
N LYS A 33 2.13 -11.82 -15.85
CA LYS A 33 3.22 -12.80 -15.80
C LYS A 33 4.25 -12.57 -16.91
N THR A 34 3.83 -12.27 -18.14
CA THR A 34 4.74 -11.94 -19.24
C THR A 34 5.51 -10.66 -18.94
N LEU A 35 4.83 -9.61 -18.48
CA LEU A 35 5.47 -8.35 -18.07
C LEU A 35 6.53 -8.58 -16.98
N LEU A 36 6.22 -9.43 -16.00
CA LEU A 36 7.17 -9.84 -14.97
C LEU A 36 8.41 -10.54 -15.54
N LEU A 37 8.24 -11.44 -16.52
CA LEU A 37 9.37 -12.13 -17.17
C LEU A 37 10.23 -11.16 -17.99
N ASP A 38 9.62 -10.13 -18.57
CA ASP A 38 10.30 -9.04 -19.28
C ASP A 38 10.89 -7.98 -18.34
N ASN A 39 10.88 -8.24 -17.02
CA ASN A 39 11.37 -7.35 -15.96
C ASN A 39 10.63 -5.99 -15.90
N GLN A 40 9.39 -5.94 -16.38
CA GLN A 40 8.51 -4.77 -16.36
C GLN A 40 7.59 -4.81 -15.14
N TRP A 41 8.13 -4.44 -13.97
CA TRP A 41 7.37 -4.53 -12.72
C TRP A 41 6.24 -3.49 -12.61
N GLU A 42 6.41 -2.27 -13.13
CA GLU A 42 5.40 -1.18 -13.01
C GLU A 42 4.08 -1.56 -13.72
N PRO A 43 4.07 -1.93 -15.02
CA PRO A 43 2.84 -2.37 -15.67
C PRO A 43 2.24 -3.66 -15.08
N ALA A 44 3.09 -4.57 -14.58
CA ALA A 44 2.61 -5.77 -13.89
C ALA A 44 1.92 -5.43 -12.56
N ALA A 45 2.47 -4.46 -11.82
CA ALA A 45 1.88 -3.95 -10.59
C ALA A 45 0.55 -3.24 -10.86
N ASP A 46 0.41 -2.51 -11.98
CA ASP A 46 -0.84 -1.85 -12.35
C ASP A 46 -2.00 -2.84 -12.47
N ILE A 47 -1.79 -3.94 -13.19
CA ILE A 47 -2.80 -5.01 -13.34
C ILE A 47 -3.22 -5.52 -11.96
N LEU A 48 -2.26 -5.77 -11.07
CA LEU A 48 -2.52 -6.27 -9.72
C LEU A 48 -3.25 -5.25 -8.85
N ILE A 49 -2.88 -3.97 -8.94
CA ILE A 49 -3.49 -2.88 -8.17
C ILE A 49 -4.99 -2.80 -8.45
N TYR A 50 -5.38 -2.92 -9.72
CA TYR A 50 -6.79 -2.85 -10.12
C TYR A 50 -7.56 -4.15 -9.89
N LEU A 51 -6.96 -5.31 -10.17
CA LEU A 51 -7.70 -6.59 -10.18
C LEU A 51 -7.69 -7.31 -8.84
N LEU A 52 -6.64 -7.19 -8.03
CA LEU A 52 -6.56 -7.94 -6.77
C LEU A 52 -7.69 -7.61 -5.79
N PRO A 53 -8.12 -6.34 -5.62
CA PRO A 53 -9.22 -5.99 -4.73
C PRO A 53 -10.55 -6.68 -5.11
N VAL A 54 -10.89 -6.67 -6.40
CA VAL A 54 -12.14 -7.26 -6.92
C VAL A 54 -12.08 -8.79 -6.95
N LEU A 55 -10.89 -9.38 -6.95
CA LEU A 55 -10.68 -10.82 -6.97
C LEU A 55 -10.53 -11.47 -5.58
N VAL A 56 -10.63 -10.72 -4.48
CA VAL A 56 -10.39 -11.25 -3.12
C VAL A 56 -11.24 -12.48 -2.76
N LYS A 57 -12.48 -12.53 -3.25
CA LYS A 57 -13.41 -13.66 -3.04
C LYS A 57 -13.34 -14.72 -4.14
N HIS A 58 -12.57 -14.50 -5.19
CA HIS A 58 -12.52 -15.39 -6.35
C HIS A 58 -11.67 -16.63 -6.05
N PRO A 59 -12.04 -17.84 -6.54
CA PRO A 59 -11.28 -19.09 -6.28
C PRO A 59 -9.80 -19.04 -6.66
N THR A 60 -9.44 -18.23 -7.66
CA THR A 60 -8.05 -18.08 -8.12
C THR A 60 -7.24 -17.05 -7.33
N PHE A 61 -7.80 -16.38 -6.31
CA PHE A 61 -7.10 -15.34 -5.53
C PHE A 61 -5.71 -15.76 -5.06
N LYS A 62 -5.55 -17.02 -4.66
CA LYS A 62 -4.23 -17.55 -4.23
C LYS A 62 -3.17 -17.50 -5.33
N GLN A 63 -3.55 -17.69 -6.59
CA GLN A 63 -2.63 -17.55 -7.73
C GLN A 63 -2.24 -16.10 -7.94
N TRP A 64 -3.20 -15.18 -7.86
CA TRP A 64 -2.96 -13.73 -7.91
C TRP A 64 -2.07 -13.24 -6.77
N GLY A 65 -2.25 -13.77 -5.55
CA GLY A 65 -1.38 -13.47 -4.42
C GLY A 65 0.07 -13.89 -4.64
N ARG A 66 0.31 -15.04 -5.29
CA ARG A 66 1.67 -15.47 -5.67
C ARG A 66 2.28 -14.60 -6.75
N LEU A 67 1.49 -14.16 -7.71
CA LEU A 67 1.95 -13.23 -8.74
C LEU A 67 2.29 -11.86 -8.11
N THR A 68 1.48 -11.40 -7.15
CA THR A 68 1.76 -10.19 -6.37
C THR A 68 3.09 -10.28 -5.65
N GLU A 69 3.38 -11.41 -5.00
CA GLU A 69 4.69 -11.64 -4.39
C GLU A 69 5.84 -11.62 -5.40
N ALA A 70 5.64 -12.22 -6.57
CA ALA A 70 6.66 -12.30 -7.60
C ALA A 70 6.97 -10.91 -8.20
N VAL A 71 5.93 -10.10 -8.46
CA VAL A 71 6.08 -8.69 -8.86
C VAL A 71 6.75 -7.90 -7.76
N PHE A 72 6.30 -8.02 -6.51
CA PHE A 72 6.90 -7.33 -5.37
C PHE A 72 8.41 -7.61 -5.25
N LYS A 73 8.85 -8.85 -5.44
CA LYS A 73 10.27 -9.27 -5.34
C LYS A 73 11.22 -8.58 -6.31
N ILE A 74 10.72 -8.14 -7.46
CA ILE A 74 11.55 -7.47 -8.48
C ILE A 74 11.41 -5.95 -8.44
N THR A 75 10.56 -5.42 -7.55
CA THR A 75 10.50 -3.97 -7.35
C THR A 75 11.81 -3.47 -6.72
N PRO A 76 12.21 -2.23 -7.00
CA PRO A 76 13.35 -1.61 -6.31
C PRO A 76 13.14 -1.54 -4.79
N PHE A 77 11.88 -1.56 -4.35
CA PHE A 77 11.46 -1.50 -2.95
C PHE A 77 11.56 -2.82 -2.19
N TYR A 78 11.88 -3.94 -2.85
CA TYR A 78 12.00 -5.23 -2.17
C TYR A 78 13.19 -5.27 -1.21
N ALA A 79 14.30 -4.63 -1.59
CA ALA A 79 15.56 -4.65 -0.85
C ALA A 79 15.68 -3.49 0.15
N SER A 80 14.98 -2.39 -0.09
CA SER A 80 14.83 -1.33 0.92
C SER A 80 13.70 -1.73 1.87
N ASN A 81 13.95 -1.73 3.18
CA ASN A 81 12.91 -1.96 4.19
C ASN A 81 11.92 -0.76 4.29
N GLY A 82 11.50 -0.21 3.15
CA GLY A 82 10.68 0.99 3.04
C GLY A 82 10.72 1.58 1.64
N PHE A 83 9.76 2.45 1.35
CA PHE A 83 9.78 3.31 0.16
C PHE A 83 10.88 4.34 0.36
N ASP A 84 11.76 4.61 -0.61
CA ASP A 84 12.77 5.65 -0.44
C ASP A 84 12.22 7.06 -0.67
N GLY A 85 11.05 7.19 -1.32
CA GLY A 85 10.25 8.42 -1.35
C GLY A 85 11.01 9.65 -1.89
N GLU A 86 12.07 9.44 -2.67
CA GLU A 86 12.97 10.53 -3.12
C GLU A 86 12.30 11.55 -4.06
N THR A 87 11.00 11.41 -4.34
CA THR A 87 10.27 12.32 -5.22
C THR A 87 9.18 13.18 -4.57
N THR A 88 8.91 13.11 -3.26
CA THR A 88 7.86 14.00 -2.67
C THR A 88 8.05 14.48 -1.23
N GLU A 89 8.95 13.92 -0.44
CA GLU A 89 9.58 14.52 0.76
C GLU A 89 10.54 13.45 1.30
N PRO A 90 11.84 13.73 1.51
CA PRO A 90 12.89 12.71 1.66
C PRO A 90 12.76 11.76 2.88
N TYR A 91 11.74 11.98 3.72
CA TYR A 91 11.48 11.22 4.94
C TYR A 91 10.24 10.33 4.83
N VAL A 92 9.20 10.77 4.13
CA VAL A 92 7.84 10.19 4.25
C VAL A 92 7.77 8.77 3.66
N GLY A 93 8.40 8.52 2.52
CA GLY A 93 8.44 7.17 1.94
C GLY A 93 9.07 6.14 2.88
N LYS A 94 10.15 6.54 3.59
CA LYS A 94 11.00 5.61 4.36
C LYS A 94 10.30 5.05 5.59
N PHE A 95 9.25 5.74 6.04
CA PHE A 95 8.58 5.44 7.28
C PHE A 95 7.22 4.76 7.07
N ILE A 96 6.51 5.06 5.98
CA ILE A 96 5.15 4.53 5.76
C ILE A 96 5.12 3.00 5.66
N PHE A 97 6.18 2.36 5.15
CA PHE A 97 6.25 0.91 5.06
C PHE A 97 7.42 0.35 5.85
N GLN A 98 7.10 -0.40 6.89
CA GLN A 98 7.96 -1.44 7.42
C GLN A 98 7.26 -2.78 7.20
N LYS A 99 7.92 -3.69 6.47
CA LYS A 99 7.40 -5.04 6.33
C LYS A 99 7.31 -5.67 7.72
N SER A 100 6.15 -6.21 8.08
CA SER A 100 6.05 -7.01 9.29
C SER A 100 7.06 -8.15 9.21
N GLU A 101 7.90 -8.30 10.24
CA GLU A 101 8.69 -9.53 10.36
C GLU A 101 7.69 -10.67 10.52
N ALA A 102 7.66 -11.58 9.55
CA ALA A 102 6.81 -12.76 9.65
C ALA A 102 7.11 -13.44 11.00
N PRO A 103 6.09 -13.89 11.76
CA PRO A 103 6.33 -14.57 13.02
C PRO A 103 7.30 -15.72 12.76
N LYS A 104 8.43 -15.73 13.48
CA LYS A 104 9.44 -16.79 13.40
C LYS A 104 8.70 -18.11 13.55
N GLN A 105 8.60 -18.87 12.45
CA GLN A 105 7.85 -20.13 12.45
C GLN A 105 8.37 -21.01 13.59
N LEU A 106 7.45 -21.66 14.30
CA LEU A 106 7.79 -22.72 15.26
C LEU A 106 8.80 -23.68 14.61
N PRO A 107 9.80 -24.19 15.36
CA PRO A 107 10.85 -25.02 14.82
C PRO A 107 10.27 -26.34 14.29
N THR A 108 9.96 -26.39 13.00
CA THR A 108 9.54 -27.63 12.35
C THR A 108 10.76 -28.49 12.05
N LYS A 109 10.91 -29.59 12.79
CA LYS A 109 11.99 -30.58 12.72
C LYS A 109 12.12 -31.34 11.38
N THR A 110 11.41 -30.94 10.33
CA THR A 110 11.51 -31.57 9.00
C THR A 110 11.69 -30.52 7.93
N VAL A 111 12.77 -30.65 7.16
CA VAL A 111 13.04 -29.87 5.95
C VAL A 111 12.07 -30.34 4.85
N ARG A 112 10.79 -30.03 4.97
CA ARG A 112 9.86 -30.03 3.84
C ARG A 112 10.05 -28.70 3.13
N ARG A 113 10.19 -28.72 1.79
CA ARG A 113 10.15 -27.52 0.93
C ARG A 113 9.12 -26.55 1.51
N LYS A 114 9.55 -25.33 1.86
CA LYS A 114 8.68 -24.25 2.36
C LYS A 114 7.50 -24.12 1.40
N ARG A 115 6.37 -24.75 1.71
CA ARG A 115 5.12 -24.48 0.99
C ARG A 115 4.74 -23.08 1.43
N LEU A 116 5.04 -22.10 0.58
CA LEU A 116 4.61 -20.75 0.82
C LEU A 116 3.07 -20.75 0.79
N LEU A 117 2.47 -20.77 1.98
CA LEU A 117 1.10 -20.37 2.17
C LEU A 117 1.11 -18.85 2.04
N THR A 118 0.70 -18.34 0.88
CA THR A 118 0.43 -16.92 0.72
C THR A 118 -0.78 -16.60 1.59
N HIS A 119 -0.55 -16.10 2.81
CA HIS A 119 -1.62 -15.70 3.72
C HIS A 119 -2.28 -14.44 3.16
N HIS A 120 -3.61 -14.30 3.24
CA HIS A 120 -4.31 -13.13 2.69
C HIS A 120 -3.73 -11.81 3.24
N THR A 121 -3.40 -11.78 4.53
CA THR A 121 -2.64 -10.72 5.22
C THR A 121 -1.33 -10.35 4.50
N GLN A 122 -0.51 -11.33 4.13
CA GLN A 122 0.77 -11.08 3.42
C GLN A 122 0.51 -10.54 2.02
N VAL A 123 -0.52 -11.04 1.33
CA VAL A 123 -0.94 -10.53 0.02
C VAL A 123 -1.32 -9.06 0.13
N LEU A 124 -2.07 -8.68 1.16
CA LEU A 124 -2.45 -7.28 1.40
C LEU A 124 -1.23 -6.41 1.73
N GLU A 125 -0.29 -6.87 2.55
CA GLU A 125 0.93 -6.11 2.83
C GLU A 125 1.74 -5.81 1.56
N MET A 126 1.92 -6.83 0.70
CA MET A 126 2.60 -6.64 -0.59
C MET A 126 1.80 -5.74 -1.52
N TYR A 127 0.47 -5.89 -1.55
CA TYR A 127 -0.42 -5.02 -2.31
C TYR A 127 -0.28 -3.56 -1.90
N LEU A 128 -0.29 -3.28 -0.59
CA LEU A 128 -0.12 -1.93 -0.07
C LEU A 128 1.21 -1.33 -0.50
N MET A 129 2.29 -2.13 -0.49
CA MET A 129 3.59 -1.66 -0.99
C MET A 129 3.52 -1.30 -2.47
N LEU A 130 2.93 -2.15 -3.32
CA LEU A 130 2.74 -1.81 -4.74
C LEU A 130 1.89 -0.55 -4.93
N LEU A 131 0.83 -0.39 -4.13
CA LEU A 131 -0.04 0.79 -4.16
C LEU A 131 0.75 2.08 -3.88
N ALA A 132 1.58 2.07 -2.85
CA ALA A 132 2.41 3.22 -2.50
C ALA A 132 3.49 3.51 -3.56
N ALA A 133 4.09 2.47 -4.16
CA ALA A 133 5.05 2.64 -5.26
C ALA A 133 4.47 3.43 -6.42
N LYS A 134 3.24 3.08 -6.78
CA LYS A 134 2.55 3.70 -7.89
C LYS A 134 2.14 5.13 -7.56
N TYR A 135 1.39 5.31 -6.47
CA TYR A 135 0.67 6.55 -6.23
C TYR A 135 1.45 7.61 -5.46
N PHE A 136 2.62 7.32 -4.90
CA PHE A 136 3.50 8.41 -4.43
C PHE A 136 4.24 9.13 -5.56
N LYS A 137 4.44 8.46 -6.71
CA LYS A 137 4.98 9.11 -7.91
C LYS A 137 3.89 9.84 -8.71
N HIS A 138 2.66 9.29 -8.69
CA HIS A 138 1.53 9.80 -9.46
C HIS A 138 0.27 9.94 -8.59
N PRO A 139 0.27 10.82 -7.58
CA PRO A 139 -0.82 10.90 -6.59
C PRO A 139 -2.17 11.31 -7.19
N HIS A 140 -2.18 11.98 -8.33
CA HIS A 140 -3.40 12.43 -9.01
C HIS A 140 -4.12 11.33 -9.81
N ASP A 141 -3.52 10.16 -9.98
CA ASP A 141 -4.09 9.07 -10.78
C ASP A 141 -4.99 8.12 -9.96
N LEU A 142 -5.14 8.35 -8.66
CA LEU A 142 -5.91 7.48 -7.78
C LEU A 142 -7.42 7.78 -7.91
N ASP A 143 -8.13 6.92 -8.63
CA ASP A 143 -9.57 7.04 -8.82
C ASP A 143 -10.37 6.64 -7.55
N GLU A 144 -11.48 7.35 -7.25
CA GLU A 144 -12.28 7.10 -6.04
C GLU A 144 -12.88 5.69 -5.97
N ARG A 145 -13.20 5.10 -7.13
CA ARG A 145 -13.77 3.74 -7.19
C ARG A 145 -12.73 2.72 -6.74
N LEU A 146 -11.46 2.90 -7.12
CA LEU A 146 -10.34 2.04 -6.77
C LEU A 146 -10.09 2.14 -5.28
N VAL A 147 -10.20 3.34 -4.70
CA VAL A 147 -10.11 3.50 -3.25
C VAL A 147 -11.19 2.70 -2.52
N GLN A 148 -12.43 2.72 -3.00
CA GLN A 148 -13.49 1.88 -2.42
C GLN A 148 -13.18 0.39 -2.57
N ASP A 149 -12.75 -0.05 -3.75
CA ASP A 149 -12.36 -1.45 -4.01
C ASP A 149 -11.26 -1.88 -3.01
N ILE A 150 -10.24 -1.04 -2.79
CA ILE A 150 -9.13 -1.29 -1.87
C ILE A 150 -9.61 -1.37 -0.41
N LEU A 151 -10.51 -0.46 -0.01
CA LEU A 151 -11.10 -0.46 1.33
C LEU A 151 -11.91 -1.73 1.58
N GLU A 152 -12.69 -2.18 0.59
CA GLU A 152 -13.42 -3.45 0.65
C GLU A 152 -12.49 -4.65 0.73
N PHE A 153 -11.40 -4.64 -0.04
CA PHE A 153 -10.38 -5.68 0.00
C PHE A 153 -9.75 -5.82 1.39
N ALA A 154 -9.36 -4.70 2.00
CA ALA A 154 -8.81 -4.68 3.34
C ALA A 154 -9.83 -5.14 4.41
N ARG A 155 -11.09 -4.73 4.29
CA ARG A 155 -12.19 -5.22 5.16
C ARG A 155 -12.40 -6.73 5.02
N ALA A 156 -12.33 -7.28 3.80
CA ALA A 156 -12.49 -8.71 3.56
C ALA A 156 -11.38 -9.54 4.22
N ILE A 157 -10.16 -9.00 4.31
CA ILE A 157 -9.03 -9.66 4.99
C ILE A 157 -9.13 -9.51 6.52
N ASN A 158 -9.79 -8.46 6.99
CA ASN A 158 -10.09 -8.22 8.41
C ASN A 158 -8.85 -8.26 9.32
N ALA A 159 -7.82 -7.50 8.94
CA ALA A 159 -6.60 -7.33 9.71
C ALA A 159 -6.47 -5.88 10.20
N PRO A 160 -6.92 -5.53 11.43
CA PRO A 160 -7.04 -4.15 11.88
C PRO A 160 -5.77 -3.31 11.75
N GLN A 161 -4.60 -3.89 12.04
CA GLN A 161 -3.31 -3.22 11.89
C GLN A 161 -3.02 -2.84 10.43
N ILE A 162 -3.36 -3.71 9.49
CA ILE A 162 -3.12 -3.47 8.07
C ILE A 162 -4.17 -2.51 7.51
N ASN A 163 -5.39 -2.54 8.02
CA ASN A 163 -6.41 -1.55 7.68
C ASN A 163 -6.00 -0.14 8.12
N ALA A 164 -5.46 0.00 9.33
CA ALA A 164 -4.89 1.26 9.81
C ALA A 164 -3.73 1.74 8.93
N LYS A 165 -2.85 0.80 8.54
CA LYS A 165 -1.75 1.08 7.61
C LYS A 165 -2.26 1.55 6.25
N LEU A 166 -3.31 0.92 5.70
CA LEU A 166 -3.97 1.35 4.48
C LEU A 166 -4.49 2.80 4.60
N TYR A 167 -5.18 3.13 5.70
CA TYR A 167 -5.66 4.50 5.90
C TYR A 167 -4.52 5.51 5.90
N GLN A 168 -3.41 5.19 6.58
CA GLN A 168 -2.22 6.01 6.61
C GLN A 168 -1.61 6.21 5.20
N ILE A 169 -1.50 5.16 4.40
CA ILE A 169 -1.00 5.23 3.02
C ILE A 169 -1.88 6.13 2.16
N LEU A 170 -3.20 5.88 2.18
CA LEU A 170 -4.15 6.69 1.43
C LEU A 170 -4.13 8.15 1.89
N ALA A 171 -3.99 8.40 3.20
CA ALA A 171 -3.88 9.75 3.73
C ALA A 171 -2.70 10.52 3.12
N TYR A 172 -1.54 9.88 2.98
CA TYR A 172 -0.39 10.47 2.31
C TYR A 172 -0.61 10.66 0.81
N ILE A 173 -1.18 9.68 0.11
CA ILE A 173 -1.49 9.82 -1.33
C ILE A 173 -2.40 11.04 -1.54
N TYR A 174 -3.48 11.15 -0.76
CA TYR A 174 -4.40 12.28 -0.83
C TYR A 174 -3.74 13.61 -0.44
N ALA A 175 -2.88 13.62 0.59
CA ALA A 175 -2.14 14.82 0.97
C ALA A 175 -1.27 15.33 -0.19
N TYR A 176 -0.56 14.43 -0.89
CA TYR A 176 0.24 14.80 -2.06
C TYR A 176 -0.61 15.18 -3.27
N ALA A 177 -1.80 14.61 -3.42
CA ALA A 177 -2.77 15.00 -4.45
C ALA A 177 -3.42 16.37 -4.18
N GLY A 178 -3.23 16.96 -3.00
CA GLY A 178 -3.87 18.21 -2.59
C GLY A 178 -5.26 18.04 -1.94
N GLU A 179 -5.71 16.80 -1.76
CA GLU A 179 -7.00 16.42 -1.21
C GLU A 179 -6.99 16.45 0.33
N GLY A 180 -6.86 17.66 0.89
CA GLY A 180 -6.64 17.86 2.32
C GLY A 180 -7.70 17.23 3.24
N HIS A 181 -8.98 17.30 2.87
CA HIS A 181 -10.06 16.69 3.66
C HIS A 181 -9.95 15.16 3.76
N HIS A 182 -9.62 14.49 2.64
CA HIS A 182 -9.42 13.04 2.62
C HIS A 182 -8.20 12.63 3.42
N ALA A 183 -7.10 13.38 3.28
CA ALA A 183 -5.87 13.18 4.04
C ALA A 183 -6.10 13.25 5.55
N ILE A 184 -6.80 14.30 6.03
CA ILE A 184 -7.11 14.48 7.45
C ILE A 184 -7.95 13.31 7.96
N ARG A 185 -9.07 13.00 7.29
CA ARG A 185 -10.00 11.96 7.75
C ARG A 185 -9.31 10.60 7.89
N LEU A 186 -8.53 10.19 6.90
CA LEU A 186 -7.87 8.89 6.90
C LEU A 186 -6.66 8.87 7.86
N GLY A 187 -5.93 9.98 7.94
CA GLY A 187 -4.82 10.14 8.88
C GLY A 187 -5.27 10.07 10.34
N GLU A 188 -6.39 10.70 10.70
CA GLU A 188 -6.96 10.64 12.05
C GLU A 188 -7.45 9.23 12.40
N LEU A 189 -8.06 8.51 11.46
CA LEU A 189 -8.46 7.11 11.66
C LEU A 189 -7.25 6.20 11.97
N ALA A 190 -6.16 6.36 11.21
CA ALA A 190 -4.91 5.64 11.49
C ALA A 190 -4.32 6.06 12.83
N TYR A 191 -4.25 7.37 13.10
CA TYR A 191 -3.72 7.94 14.34
C TYR A 191 -4.41 7.35 15.58
N HIS A 192 -5.75 7.37 15.62
CA HIS A 192 -6.48 6.86 16.78
C HIS A 192 -6.27 5.36 17.00
N TYR A 193 -6.16 4.58 15.92
CA TYR A 193 -5.82 3.16 16.04
C TYR A 193 -4.43 2.98 16.67
N TYR A 194 -3.41 3.64 16.14
CA TYR A 194 -2.03 3.49 16.61
C TYR A 194 -1.79 4.10 17.99
N GLN A 195 -2.51 5.17 18.33
CA GLN A 195 -2.54 5.74 19.68
C GLN A 195 -3.02 4.71 20.70
N ALA A 196 -4.11 3.99 20.40
CA ALA A 196 -4.61 2.92 21.27
C ALA A 196 -3.63 1.75 21.40
N LYS A 197 -2.77 1.53 20.38
CA LYS A 197 -1.71 0.51 20.38
C LYS A 197 -0.39 0.98 20.99
N LYS A 198 -0.24 2.27 21.27
CA LYS A 198 1.01 2.90 21.76
C LYS A 198 2.19 2.64 20.80
N ASP A 199 1.92 2.72 19.50
CA ASP A 199 2.94 2.60 18.46
C ASP A 199 3.42 3.99 18.06
N ASP A 200 4.43 4.51 18.76
CA ASP A 200 4.89 5.89 18.61
C ASP A 200 5.34 6.25 17.19
N LEU A 201 5.91 5.28 16.47
CA LEU A 201 6.33 5.47 15.09
C LEU A 201 5.11 5.71 14.19
N GLU A 202 4.10 4.86 14.31
CA GLU A 202 2.89 4.94 13.49
C GLU A 202 1.98 6.10 13.87
N ILE A 203 1.94 6.46 15.15
CA ILE A 203 1.32 7.69 15.66
C ILE A 203 1.95 8.91 14.98
N ALA A 204 3.29 8.98 14.97
CA ALA A 204 4.01 10.12 14.42
C ALA A 204 3.75 10.31 12.92
N GLN A 205 3.80 9.21 12.17
CA GLN A 205 3.51 9.21 10.74
C GLN A 205 2.06 9.57 10.44
N SER A 206 1.10 9.02 11.19
CA SER A 206 -0.33 9.36 11.01
C SER A 206 -0.58 10.84 11.29
N ALA A 207 0.00 11.39 12.37
CA ALA A 207 -0.08 12.82 12.69
C ALA A 207 0.59 13.71 11.62
N CYS A 208 1.68 13.25 11.01
CA CYS A 208 2.34 13.93 9.91
C CYS A 208 1.42 14.02 8.67
N ALA A 209 0.75 12.93 8.28
CA ALA A 209 -0.22 12.96 7.20
C ALA A 209 -1.38 13.95 7.45
N VAL A 210 -1.90 14.00 8.69
CA VAL A 210 -2.94 14.96 9.09
C VAL A 210 -2.44 16.41 8.99
N SER A 211 -1.21 16.68 9.46
CA SER A 211 -0.56 17.99 9.32
C SER A 211 -0.44 18.43 7.85
N LEU A 212 -0.02 17.52 6.97
CA LEU A 212 0.04 17.80 5.53
C LEU A 212 -1.35 18.12 4.98
N GLY A 213 -2.38 17.35 5.39
CA GLY A 213 -3.76 17.62 5.01
C GLY A 213 -4.24 19.03 5.40
N TYR A 214 -4.02 19.46 6.64
CA TYR A 214 -4.35 20.83 7.07
C TYR A 214 -3.53 21.91 6.34
N THR A 215 -2.29 21.59 5.96
CA THR A 215 -1.46 22.47 5.13
C THR A 215 -2.09 22.68 3.75
N LYS A 216 -2.63 21.62 3.13
CA LYS A 216 -3.35 21.73 1.84
C LYS A 216 -4.65 22.52 1.94
N LEU A 217 -5.28 22.55 3.10
CA LEU A 217 -6.47 23.38 3.37
C LEU A 217 -6.16 24.82 3.78
N ASN A 218 -4.89 25.26 3.72
CA ASN A 218 -4.44 26.58 4.19
C ASN A 218 -4.82 26.87 5.66
N GLN A 219 -4.72 25.86 6.53
CA GLN A 219 -4.96 25.98 7.98
C GLN A 219 -3.65 25.81 8.77
N PRO A 220 -2.73 26.79 8.71
CA PRO A 220 -1.36 26.61 9.19
C PRO A 220 -1.25 26.41 10.70
N GLN A 221 -2.15 27.01 11.49
CA GLN A 221 -2.14 26.84 12.96
C GLN A 221 -2.48 25.40 13.35
N THR A 222 -3.52 24.82 12.74
CA THR A 222 -3.92 23.43 12.97
C THR A 222 -2.86 22.47 12.44
N ALA A 223 -2.31 22.73 11.25
CA ALA A 223 -1.19 21.97 10.71
C ALA A 223 0.00 21.94 11.68
N GLN A 224 0.42 23.10 12.21
CA GLN A 224 1.53 23.19 13.15
C GLN A 224 1.27 22.40 14.44
N SER A 225 0.02 22.39 14.93
CA SER A 225 -0.34 21.60 16.11
C SER A 225 -0.17 20.09 15.87
N TRP A 226 -0.61 19.58 14.71
CA TRP A 226 -0.42 18.18 14.33
C TRP A 226 1.05 17.84 14.02
N ALA A 227 1.81 18.76 13.44
CA ALA A 227 3.25 18.61 13.28
C ALA A 227 3.97 18.47 14.63
N ALA A 228 3.54 19.23 15.65
CA ALA A 228 4.08 19.11 17.00
C ALA A 228 3.75 17.75 17.64
N VAL A 229 2.53 17.23 17.43
CA VAL A 229 2.15 15.87 17.85
C VAL A 229 3.04 14.82 17.18
N ALA A 230 3.26 14.94 15.87
CA ALA A 230 4.15 14.05 15.12
C ALA A 230 5.58 14.08 15.68
N ALA A 231 6.13 15.28 15.88
CA ALA A 231 7.48 15.46 16.43
C ALA A 231 7.62 14.89 17.85
N ALA A 232 6.61 15.06 18.70
CA ALA A 232 6.61 14.50 20.05
C ALA A 232 6.61 12.97 20.05
N ALA A 233 5.83 12.34 19.16
CA ALA A 233 5.81 10.89 19.01
C ALA A 233 7.12 10.36 18.40
N PHE A 234 7.68 11.02 17.38
CA PHE A 234 8.98 10.63 16.81
C PHE A 234 10.11 10.63 17.84
N LYS A 235 10.12 11.58 18.79
CA LYS A 235 11.10 11.62 19.88
C LYS A 235 11.09 10.36 20.76
N GLN A 236 9.96 9.68 20.87
CA GLN A 236 9.84 8.44 21.65
C GLN A 236 10.38 7.21 20.88
N THR A 237 10.60 7.33 19.57
CA THR A 237 11.13 6.24 18.74
C THR A 237 12.66 6.18 18.80
N GLN A 238 13.23 5.00 18.56
CA GLN A 238 14.69 4.81 18.47
C GLN A 238 15.35 5.53 17.26
N TYR A 239 14.54 6.11 16.36
CA TYR A 239 15.03 6.86 15.20
C TYR A 239 15.56 8.25 15.54
N SER A 240 15.26 8.77 16.73
CA SER A 240 15.82 10.03 17.24
C SER A 240 17.32 9.96 17.55
N ASN A 241 17.91 8.76 17.69
CA ASN A 241 19.32 8.58 18.05
C ASN A 241 20.28 8.43 16.85
N LYS A 242 19.83 8.57 15.60
CA LYS A 242 20.72 8.40 14.43
C LYS A 242 20.78 9.56 13.45
N ASN A 243 19.79 10.46 13.35
CA ASN A 243 19.75 11.43 12.24
C ASN A 243 19.22 12.83 12.61
N CYS A 244 19.43 13.29 13.85
CA CYS A 244 19.17 14.69 14.21
C CYS A 244 20.48 15.43 14.50
N THR A 245 21.29 15.62 13.46
CA THR A 245 22.34 16.63 13.37
C THR A 245 22.25 17.31 12.02
#